data_AF-A0A2A4MVT4-F1
#
_entry.id   AF-A0A2A4MVT4-F1
#
_cell.length_a   1.000
_cell.length_b   1.000
_cell.length_c   1.000
_cell.angle_alpha   90.00
_cell.angle_beta   90.00
_cell.angle_gamma   90.00
#
_symmetry.space_group_name_H-M   'P 1'
#
loop_
_entity.id
_entity.type
_entity.pdbx_description
1 polymer ?
#
loop_
_entity_poly.entity_id
_entity_poly.type
_entity_poly.pdbx_seq_one_letter_code
_entity_poly.pdbx_strand_id
1 'polypeptide(L)' 'MKEINEQEQQLQLRADLQELQIEHRDLDQAIAALVVDPAVDQVRLRRLKKRKLILKDMIASMESELIPDLNA' A
#
# COMPACT_ATOMS: atom_id res chain seq x y z
N MET A 1 -28.22 5.14 -14.01
CA MET A 1 -27.51 3.85 -14.16
C MET A 1 -26.01 4.05 -14.36
N LYS A 2 -25.53 4.86 -15.32
CA LYS A 2 -24.09 5.13 -15.49
C LYS A 2 -23.41 5.79 -14.27
N GLU A 3 -24.02 6.85 -13.71
CA GLU A 3 -23.45 7.55 -12.55
C GLU A 3 -23.38 6.68 -11.27
N ILE A 4 -24.34 5.78 -11.07
CA ILE A 4 -24.33 4.84 -9.93
C ILE A 4 -23.15 3.88 -10.06
N ASN A 5 -22.90 3.36 -11.27
CA ASN A 5 -21.78 2.45 -11.54
C ASN A 5 -20.41 3.14 -11.36
N GLU A 6 -20.29 4.42 -11.71
CA GLU A 6 -19.05 5.20 -11.52
C GLU A 6 -18.79 5.49 -10.03
N GLN A 7 -19.84 5.81 -9.26
CA GLN A 7 -19.72 6.00 -7.81
C GLN A 7 -19.35 4.70 -7.09
N GLU A 8 -19.96 3.57 -7.47
CA GLU A 8 -19.62 2.24 -6.95
C GLU A 8 -18.15 1.89 -7.25
N GLN A 9 -17.69 2.15 -8.48
CA GLN A 9 -16.30 1.94 -8.86
C GLN A 9 -15.34 2.81 -8.04
N GLN A 10 -15.68 4.08 -7.80
CA GLN A 10 -14.85 4.97 -6.99
C GLN A 10 -14.81 4.55 -5.52
N LEU A 11 -15.92 4.04 -4.97
CA LEU A 11 -15.97 3.49 -3.62
C LEU A 11 -15.12 2.23 -3.50
N GLN A 12 -15.19 1.33 -4.49
CA GLN A 12 -14.36 0.14 -4.53
C GLN A 12 -12.87 0.48 -4.55
N LEU A 13 -12.46 1.42 -5.41
CA LEU A 13 -11.06 1.84 -5.51
C LEU A 13 -10.53 2.43 -4.20
N ARG A 14 -11.37 3.16 -3.45
CA ARG A 14 -11.03 3.66 -2.11
C ARG A 14 -10.90 2.54 -1.08
N ALA A 15 -11.75 1.52 -1.14
CA ALA A 15 -11.67 0.36 -0.27
C ALA A 15 -10.38 -0.43 -0.51
N ASP A 16 -10.06 -0.70 -1.77
CA ASP A 16 -8.83 -1.39 -2.18
C ASP A 16 -7.58 -0.59 -1.74
N LEU A 17 -7.61 0.74 -1.89
CA LEU A 17 -6.53 1.61 -1.41
C LEU A 17 -6.33 1.48 0.10
N GLN A 18 -7.43 1.48 0.87
CA GLN A 18 -7.37 1.35 2.32
C GLN A 18 -6.77 0.00 2.73
N GLU A 19 -7.13 -1.10 2.05
CA GLU A 19 -6.53 -2.41 2.30
C GLU A 19 -5.02 -2.42 2.05
N LEU A 20 -4.57 -1.84 0.93
CA LEU A 20 -3.14 -1.72 0.62
C LEU A 20 -2.39 -0.89 1.68
N GLN A 21 -3.00 0.21 2.15
CA GLN A 21 -2.42 1.05 3.20
C GLN A 21 -2.30 0.30 4.54
N ILE A 22 -3.28 -0.53 4.88
CA ILE A 22 -3.24 -1.40 6.06
C ILE A 22 -2.11 -2.43 5.91
N GLU A 23 -2.05 -3.18 4.81
CA GLU A 23 -0.99 -4.18 4.60
C GLU A 23 0.41 -3.54 4.64
N HIS A 24 0.56 -2.36 4.03
CA HIS A 24 1.82 -1.61 4.06
C HIS A 24 2.23 -1.23 5.48
N ARG A 25 1.27 -0.75 6.31
CA ARG A 25 1.52 -0.40 7.71
C ARG A 25 1.88 -1.63 8.55
N ASP A 26 1.19 -2.75 8.35
CA ASP A 26 1.48 -3.99 9.07
C ASP A 26 2.87 -4.53 8.73
N LEU A 27 3.26 -4.46 7.45
CA LEU A 27 4.62 -4.80 7.02
C LEU A 27 5.68 -3.88 7.62
N ASP A 28 5.39 -2.58 7.76
CA ASP A 28 6.29 -1.65 8.41
C ASP A 28 6.52 -2.00 9.89
N GLN A 29 5.44 -2.28 10.62
CA GLN A 29 5.53 -2.70 12.02
C GLN A 29 6.29 -4.02 12.18
N ALA A 30 6.03 -4.99 11.31
CA ALA A 30 6.75 -6.27 11.31
C ALA A 30 8.26 -6.08 11.02
N ILE A 31 8.61 -5.19 10.08
CA ILE A 31 10.02 -4.84 9.81
C ILE A 31 10.65 -4.16 11.02
N ALA A 32 9.97 -3.19 11.63
CA ALA A 32 10.47 -2.48 12.80
C ALA A 32 10.78 -3.42 13.97
N ALA A 33 9.89 -4.39 14.24
CA ALA A 33 10.11 -5.41 15.26
C ALA A 33 11.31 -6.31 14.95
N LEU A 34 11.47 -6.71 13.69
CA LEU A 34 12.56 -7.61 13.25
C LEU A 34 13.94 -6.93 13.27
N VAL A 35 14.01 -5.62 13.04
CA VAL A 35 15.30 -4.89 12.99
C VAL A 35 15.94 -4.73 14.37
N VAL A 36 15.17 -4.84 15.45
CA VAL A 36 15.68 -4.75 16.82
C VAL A 36 16.55 -5.96 17.18
N ASP A 37 16.34 -7.11 16.54
CA ASP A 37 17.09 -8.34 16.77
C ASP A 37 18.39 -8.38 15.93
N PRO A 38 19.60 -8.37 16.55
CA PRO A 38 20.87 -8.49 15.83
C PRO A 38 21.05 -9.83 15.08
N ALA A 39 20.34 -10.88 15.50
CA ALA A 39 20.37 -12.20 14.88
C ALA A 39 19.33 -12.36 13.75
N VAL A 40 18.64 -11.28 13.37
CA VAL A 40 17.61 -11.34 12.32
C VAL A 40 18.16 -11.87 11.00
N ASP A 41 17.39 -12.76 10.37
CA ASP A 41 17.66 -13.21 9.00
C ASP A 41 17.57 -12.02 8.03
N GLN A 42 18.75 -11.59 7.56
CA GLN A 42 18.92 -10.47 6.63
C GLN A 42 18.26 -10.73 5.27
N VAL A 43 18.16 -11.99 4.82
CA VAL A 43 17.48 -12.33 3.56
C VAL A 43 15.98 -12.15 3.73
N ARG A 44 15.41 -12.63 4.84
CA ARG A 44 13.99 -12.41 5.19
C ARG A 44 13.69 -10.92 5.30
N LEU A 45 14.53 -10.15 5.99
CA LEU A 45 14.35 -8.70 6.15
C LEU A 45 14.36 -7.97 4.79
N ARG A 46 15.29 -8.33 3.88
CA ARG A 46 15.30 -7.76 2.52
C ARG A 46 14.04 -8.08 1.73
N ARG A 47 13.51 -9.30 1.83
CA ARG A 47 12.24 -9.69 1.17
C ARG A 47 11.06 -8.87 1.67
N LEU A 48 10.95 -8.66 2.98
CA LEU A 48 9.89 -7.84 3.57
C LEU A 48 10.00 -6.38 3.12
N LYS A 49 11.20 -5.79 3.15
CA LYS A 49 11.44 -4.43 2.64
C LYS A 49 11.07 -4.28 1.17
N LYS A 50 11.40 -5.28 0.34
CA LYS A 50 10.99 -5.30 -1.08
C LYS A 50 9.48 -5.35 -1.24
N ARG A 51 8.77 -6.18 -0.47
CA ARG A 51 7.30 -6.23 -0.48
C ARG A 51 6.69 -4.88 -0.06
N LYS A 52 7.21 -4.27 1.00
CA LYS A 52 6.78 -2.94 1.45
C LYS A 52 6.96 -1.88 0.35
N LEU A 53 8.07 -1.90 -0.37
CA LEU A 53 8.31 -0.99 -1.50
C LEU A 53 7.27 -1.17 -2.61
N ILE A 54 6.98 -2.43 -2.99
CA ILE A 54 5.95 -2.72 -4.01
C ILE A 54 4.58 -2.20 -3.59
N LEU A 55 4.18 -2.41 -2.33
CA LEU A 55 2.90 -1.89 -1.83
C LEU A 55 2.86 -0.36 -1.83
N LYS A 56 3.96 0.30 -1.47
CA LYS A 56 4.07 1.76 -1.55
C LYS A 56 3.88 2.26 -2.99
N ASP A 57 4.49 1.60 -3.96
CA ASP A 57 4.39 1.97 -5.37
C ASP A 57 2.94 1.74 -5.89
N MET A 58 2.29 0.65 -5.47
CA MET A 58 0.88 0.37 -5.78
C MET A 58 -0.06 1.41 -5.18
N ILE A 59 0.14 1.78 -3.90
CA ILE A 59 -0.60 2.84 -3.21
C ILE A 59 -0.47 4.15 -4.00
N ALA A 60 0.75 4.57 -4.33
CA ALA A 60 0.99 5.81 -5.06
C ALA A 60 0.32 5.82 -6.45
N SER A 61 0.36 4.69 -7.16
CA SER A 61 -0.34 4.55 -8.45
C SER A 61 -1.85 4.68 -8.28
N MET A 62 -2.43 4.04 -7.27
CA MET A 62 -3.88 4.05 -7.02
C MET A 62 -4.37 5.40 -6.48
N GLU A 63 -3.58 6.07 -5.64
CA GLU A 63 -3.82 7.45 -5.20
C GLU A 63 -3.82 8.42 -6.37
N SER A 64 -2.92 8.22 -7.35
CA SER A 64 -2.88 9.04 -8.57
C SER A 64 -4.10 8.84 -9.47
N GLU A 65 -4.67 7.63 -9.49
CA GLU A 65 -5.93 7.34 -10.20
C GLU A 65 -7.16 7.95 -9.49
N LEU A 66 -7.14 7.97 -8.15
CA LEU A 66 -8.20 8.56 -7.32
C LEU A 66 -8.15 10.09 -7.24
N ILE A 67 -6.98 10.70 -7.43
CA ILE A 67 -6.74 12.15 -7.38
C ILE A 67 -6.21 12.58 -8.76
N PRO A 68 -7.08 12.84 -9.74
CA PRO A 68 -6.62 13.19 -11.09
C PRO A 68 -5.91 14.55 -11.18
N ASP A 69 -5.88 15.37 -10.11
CA ASP A 69 -5.73 16.82 -10.27
C ASP A 69 -5.05 17.55 -9.09
N LEU A 70 -3.85 17.12 -8.67
CA LEU A 70 -3.03 17.90 -7.72
C LEU A 70 -1.57 18.18 -8.15
N ASN A 71 -1.14 17.77 -9.35
CA ASN A 71 0.20 18.07 -9.88
C ASN A 71 0.20 18.52 -11.36
N ALA A 72 -0.65 19.50 -11.70
CA ALA A 72 -0.52 20.29 -12.94
C ALA A 72 0.27 21.58 -12.69
#